data_AF-K1UBV9-F1
#
_entry.id   AF-K1UBV9-F1
#
_cell.length_a   1.000
_cell.length_b   1.000
_cell.length_c   1.000
_cell.angle_alpha   90.00
_cell.angle_beta   90.00
_cell.angle_gamma   90.00
#
_symmetry.space_group_name_H-M   'P 1'
#
loop_
_entity.id
_entity.type
_entity.pdbx_description
1 polymer ?
#
loop_
_entity_poly.entity_id
_entity_poly.type
_entity_poly.pdbx_seq_one_letter_code
_entity_poly.pdbx_strand_id
1 'polypeptide(L)'
;MRTNNVQTLTFLKQFGKHNVDVLAGHEYYRQNVKYLEGNARYEFSPYIQELYAYANPYSNTSYQDNYNVEGFFGRAQYNYDDKYFASASYRRDGS
;
A
#
# COMPACT_ATOMS: atom_id res chain seq x y z
N MET A 1 -8.23 -1.63 -6.68
CA MET A 1 -7.09 -0.76 -7.05
C MET A 1 -6.15 -0.64 -5.86
N ARG A 2 -4.84 -0.74 -6.08
CA ARG A 2 -3.82 -0.62 -5.04
C ARG A 2 -2.91 0.57 -5.34
N THR A 3 -2.64 1.37 -4.33
CA THR A 3 -1.72 2.51 -4.41
C THR A 3 -0.68 2.37 -3.30
N ASN A 4 0.59 2.46 -3.66
CA ASN A 4 1.71 2.53 -2.72
C ASN A 4 2.56 3.73 -3.12
N ASN A 5 2.79 4.64 -2.18
CA ASN A 5 3.68 5.78 -2.37
C ASN A 5 4.70 5.81 -1.24
N VAL A 6 5.99 5.86 -1.59
CA VAL A 6 7.09 6.02 -0.64
C VAL A 6 7.84 7.30 -0.99
N GLN A 7 8.04 8.17 -0.01
CA GLN A 7 8.87 9.36 -0.12
C GLN A 7 10.02 9.26 0.86
N THR A 8 11.24 9.51 0.39
CA THR A 8 12.43 9.51 1.24
C THR A 8 13.25 10.77 1.02
N LEU A 9 13.88 11.21 2.11
CA LEU A 9 14.87 12.27 2.13
C LEU A 9 16.12 11.72 2.81
N THR A 10 17.24 11.79 2.09
CA THR A 10 18.53 11.32 2.59
C THR A 10 19.51 12.49 2.66
N PHE A 11 20.16 12.63 3.80
CA PHE A 11 21.24 13.57 4.05
C PHE A 11 22.53 12.81 4.31
N LEU A 12 23.55 13.10 3.49
CA LEU A 12 24.87 12.51 3.60
C LEU A 12 25.88 13.63 3.79
N LYS A 13 26.70 13.55 4.85
CA LYS A 13 27.75 14.53 5.09
C LYS A 13 28.99 13.88 5.67
N GLN A 14 30.12 14.13 5.00
CA GLN A 14 31.44 13.85 5.53
C GLN A 14 32.15 15.15 5.91
N PHE A 15 32.84 15.14 7.05
CA PHE A 15 33.68 16.24 7.51
C PHE A 15 34.85 15.70 8.34
N GLY A 16 36.07 15.85 7.80
CA GLY A 16 37.26 15.25 8.38
C GLY A 16 37.10 13.73 8.53
N LYS A 17 37.21 13.24 9.76
CA LYS A 17 37.08 11.82 10.12
C LYS A 17 35.64 11.38 10.40
N HIS A 18 34.67 12.29 10.30
CA HIS A 18 33.27 12.02 10.63
C HIS A 18 32.46 11.80 9.37
N ASN A 19 31.61 10.79 9.38
CA ASN A 19 30.62 10.54 8.34
C ASN A 19 29.23 10.37 8.99
N VAL A 20 28.25 11.10 8.47
CA VAL A 20 26.86 11.12 8.94
C VAL A 20 25.95 10.77 7.75
N ASP A 21 25.12 9.74 7.90
CA ASP A 21 24.01 9.38 7.01
C ASP A 21 22.72 9.42 7.81
N VAL A 22 21.81 10.31 7.43
CA VAL A 22 20.47 10.39 8.00
C VAL A 22 19.45 10.21 6.87
N LEU A 23 18.49 9.32 7.07
CA LEU A 23 17.36 9.14 6.19
C LEU A 23 16.06 9.29 6.98
N ALA A 24 15.12 10.03 6.40
CA ALA A 24 13.74 10.09 6.83
C ALA A 24 12.85 9.62 5.67
N GLY A 25 11.81 8.87 5.98
CA GLY A 25 10.90 8.29 5.01
C GLY A 25 9.47 8.29 5.50
N HIS A 26 8.56 8.43 4.55
CA HIS A 26 7.13 8.32 4.73
C HIS A 26 6.59 7.34 3.70
N GLU A 27 5.69 6.46 4.12
CA GLU A 27 5.00 5.53 3.25
C GLU A 27 3.49 5.61 3.42
N TYR A 28 2.80 5.45 2.30
CA TYR A 28 1.37 5.42 2.21
C TYR A 28 0.93 4.22 1.38
N TYR A 29 0.14 3.34 1.97
CA TYR A 29 -0.42 2.16 1.33
C TYR A 29 -1.95 2.21 1.39
N ARG A 30 -2.61 2.15 0.23
CA ARG A 30 -4.06 2.03 0.15
C ARG A 30 -4.46 0.90 -0.78
N GLN A 31 -5.36 0.07 -0.30
CA GLN A 31 -6.00 -1.00 -1.05
C GLN A 31 -7.51 -0.85 -1.01
N ASN A 32 -8.10 -0.86 -2.20
CA ASN A 32 -9.54 -0.86 -2.40
C ASN A 32 -9.92 -2.11 -3.19
N VAL A 33 -10.69 -2.99 -2.56
CA VAL A 33 -11.29 -4.17 -3.20
C VAL A 33 -12.77 -3.89 -3.36
N LYS A 34 -13.27 -4.08 -4.58
CA LYS A 34 -14.69 -3.99 -4.90
C LYS A 34 -15.11 -5.33 -5.48
N TYR A 35 -16.24 -5.84 -5.00
CA TYR A 35 -16.86 -7.04 -5.52
C TYR A 35 -18.31 -6.73 -5.88
N LEU A 36 -18.72 -7.25 -7.03
CA LEU A 36 -20.09 -7.17 -7.52
C LEU A 36 -20.40 -8.49 -8.21
N GLU A 37 -21.47 -9.12 -7.76
CA GLU A 37 -22.05 -10.31 -8.38
C GLU A 37 -23.54 -10.09 -8.60
N GLY A 38 -24.01 -10.45 -9.79
CA GLY A 38 -25.42 -10.50 -10.12
C GLY A 38 -25.74 -11.84 -10.75
N ASN A 39 -26.83 -12.46 -10.29
CA ASN A 39 -27.33 -13.74 -10.78
C ASN A 39 -28.77 -13.55 -11.27
N ALA A 40 -29.07 -14.14 -12.42
CA ALA A 40 -30.43 -14.23 -12.94
C ALA A 40 -30.76 -15.68 -13.31
N ARG A 41 -32.04 -16.04 -13.27
CA ARG A 41 -32.54 -17.40 -13.52
C ARG A 41 -33.73 -17.37 -14.46
N TYR A 42 -34.05 -18.55 -15.00
CA TYR A 42 -35.06 -18.76 -16.04
C TYR A 42 -34.66 -18.07 -17.36
N GLU A 43 -33.68 -18.68 -18.00
CA GLU A 43 -33.17 -18.29 -19.31
C GLU A 43 -34.26 -18.43 -20.37
N PHE A 44 -34.51 -17.37 -21.13
CA PHE A 44 -35.46 -17.42 -22.26
C PHE A 44 -34.86 -17.99 -23.53
N SER A 45 -33.55 -17.81 -23.74
CA SER A 45 -32.85 -18.24 -24.95
C SER A 45 -31.40 -18.57 -24.65
N PRO A 46 -30.90 -19.77 -25.04
CA PRO A 46 -29.50 -20.15 -24.86
C PRO A 46 -28.51 -19.30 -25.68
N TYR A 47 -29.03 -18.46 -26.58
CA TYR A 47 -28.25 -17.58 -27.44
C TYR A 47 -28.05 -16.17 -26.84
N ILE A 48 -28.71 -15.83 -25.74
CA ILE A 48 -28.63 -14.50 -25.11
C ILE A 48 -28.22 -14.65 -23.64
N GLN A 49 -26.91 -14.64 -23.38
CA GLN A 49 -26.32 -14.78 -22.04
C GLN A 49 -26.11 -13.43 -21.34
N GLU A 50 -27.08 -12.52 -21.46
CA GLU A 50 -27.08 -11.26 -20.72
C GLU A 50 -28.05 -11.34 -19.54
N LEU A 51 -27.64 -10.88 -18.35
CA LEU A 51 -28.46 -10.94 -17.13
C LEU A 51 -29.88 -10.34 -17.30
N TYR A 52 -30.05 -9.34 -18.17
CA TYR A 52 -31.37 -8.73 -18.45
C TYR A 52 -32.32 -9.67 -19.21
N ALA A 53 -31.79 -10.62 -19.99
CA ALA A 53 -32.55 -11.50 -20.86
C ALA A 53 -33.19 -12.70 -20.12
N TYR A 54 -32.93 -12.81 -18.82
CA TYR A 54 -33.48 -13.84 -17.94
C TYR A 54 -34.77 -13.32 -17.29
N ALA A 55 -35.76 -14.19 -17.10
CA ALA A 55 -37.08 -13.80 -16.61
C ALA A 55 -37.08 -13.29 -15.16
N ASN A 56 -36.09 -13.70 -14.36
CA ASN A 56 -36.07 -13.40 -12.93
C ASN A 56 -34.65 -13.04 -12.44
N PRO A 57 -34.46 -11.83 -11.87
CA PRO A 57 -33.25 -11.53 -11.11
C PRO A 57 -33.28 -12.33 -9.80
N TYR A 58 -32.27 -13.16 -9.58
CA TYR A 58 -32.25 -14.14 -8.50
C TYR A 58 -31.54 -13.61 -7.25
N SER A 59 -30.34 -13.06 -7.40
CA SER A 59 -29.59 -12.49 -6.30
C SER A 59 -28.57 -11.48 -6.77
N ASN A 60 -28.34 -10.45 -5.96
CA ASN A 60 -27.31 -9.46 -6.17
C ASN A 60 -26.54 -9.27 -4.86
N THR A 61 -25.22 -9.29 -4.94
CA THR A 61 -24.33 -9.09 -3.78
C THR A 61 -23.22 -8.15 -4.19
N SER A 62 -22.92 -7.18 -3.32
CA SER A 62 -21.77 -6.30 -3.48
C SER A 62 -21.15 -5.96 -2.14
N TYR A 63 -19.83 -5.82 -2.10
CA TYR A 63 -19.12 -5.27 -0.95
C TYR A 63 -17.88 -4.49 -1.38
N GLN A 64 -17.40 -3.65 -0.47
CA GLN A 64 -16.18 -2.89 -0.65
C GLN A 64 -15.32 -2.97 0.62
N ASP A 65 -14.09 -3.42 0.46
CA ASP A 65 -13.08 -3.42 1.52
C ASP A 65 -12.03 -2.35 1.25
N ASN A 66 -11.83 -1.48 2.25
CA ASN A 66 -10.81 -0.44 2.24
C ASN A 66 -9.78 -0.76 3.31
N TYR A 67 -8.52 -0.83 2.92
CA TYR A 67 -7.38 -0.96 3.83
C TYR A 67 -6.41 0.17 3.54
N ASN A 68 -6.04 0.92 4.57
CA ASN A 68 -5.09 2.01 4.49
C ASN A 68 -4.00 1.79 5.56
N VAL A 69 -2.75 2.08 5.23
CA VAL A 69 -1.64 2.11 6.19
C VAL A 69 -0.78 3.31 5.86
N GLU A 70 -0.43 4.08 6.89
CA GLU A 70 0.47 5.21 6.81
C GLU A 70 1.62 4.98 7.80
N GLY A 71 2.85 5.14 7.33
CA GLY A 71 4.05 4.83 8.11
C GLY A 71 5.10 5.91 7.98
N PHE A 72 5.74 6.23 9.10
CA PHE A 72 6.92 7.10 9.15
C PHE A 72 8.10 6.30 9.66
N PHE A 73 9.23 6.41 8.99
CA PHE A 73 10.46 5.73 9.37
C PHE A 73 11.66 6.64 9.22
N GLY A 74 12.68 6.38 10.01
CA GLY A 74 13.94 7.10 9.93
C GLY A 74 15.10 6.23 10.38
N ARG A 75 16.28 6.56 9.88
CA ARG A 75 17.55 5.99 10.33
C ARG A 75 18.61 7.06 10.39
N ALA A 76 19.50 6.93 11.36
CA ALA A 76 20.73 7.68 11.46
C ALA A 76 21.89 6.71 11.61
N GLN A 77 22.95 6.94 10.84
CA GLN A 77 24.19 6.21 10.89
C GLN A 77 25.33 7.19 11.01
N TYR A 78 26.30 6.84 11.85
CA TYR A 78 27.47 7.63 12.10
C TYR A 78 28.70 6.75 12.12
N ASN A 79 29.77 7.25 11.51
CA ASN A 79 31.07 6.62 11.51
C ASN A 79 32.13 7.67 11.89
N TYR A 80 33.03 7.27 12.79
CA TYR A 80 34.25 7.99 13.08
C TYR A 80 35.50 7.16 12.71
N ASP A 81 36.28 7.70 11.77
CA ASP A 81 37.60 7.19 11.35
C ASP A 81 37.60 5.72 10.91
N ASP A 82 36.46 5.24 10.37
CA ASP A 82 36.20 3.85 10.01
C ASP A 82 36.45 2.83 11.13
N LYS A 83 36.48 3.32 12.38
CA LYS A 83 36.81 2.53 13.57
C LYS A 83 35.64 2.41 14.52
N TYR A 84 34.83 3.47 14.62
CA TYR A 84 33.67 3.50 15.51
C TYR A 84 32.41 3.78 14.71
N PHE A 85 31.41 2.91 14.88
CA PHE A 85 30.15 2.97 14.16
C PHE A 85 29.02 3.06 15.17
N ALA A 86 28.05 3.94 14.89
CA ALA A 86 26.81 4.03 15.63
C ALA A 86 25.64 4.05 14.65
N SER A 87 24.58 3.33 14.98
CA SER A 87 23.37 3.30 14.18
C SER A 87 22.13 3.32 15.07
N ALA A 88 21.12 4.02 14.60
CA ALA A 88 19.81 4.06 15.22
C ALA A 88 18.75 4.09 14.12
N SER A 89 17.65 3.37 14.32
CA SER A 89 16.49 3.43 13.45
C SER A 89 15.22 3.44 14.27
N TYR A 90 14.20 4.09 13.73
CA TYR A 90 12.88 4.14 14.34
C TYR A 90 11.82 4.10 13.25
N ARG A 91 10.72 3.41 13.56
CA ARG A 91 9.58 3.29 12.67
C ARG A 91 8.30 3.28 13.46
N ARG A 92 7.29 3.96 12.92
CA ARG A 92 5.92 3.98 13.43
C ARG A 92 4.96 3.82 12.28
N ASP A 93 4.14 2.78 12.35
CA ASP A 93 3.08 2.47 11.38
C ASP A 93 1.70 2.66 12.03
N GLY A 94 0.73 3.11 11.24
CA GLY A 94 -0.68 3.18 11.61
C GLY A 94 -1.56 2.65 10.47
N SER A 95 -2.57 1.85 10.81
CA SER A 95 -3.58 1.31 9.88
C SER A 95 -4.92 2.01 10.04
#